data_AF-A0A4Z2CN54-F1
#
_entry.id   AF-A0A4Z2CN54-F1
#
_cell.length_a   1.000
_cell.length_b   1.000
_cell.length_c   1.000
_cell.angle_alpha   90.00
_cell.angle_beta   90.00
_cell.angle_gamma   90.00
#
_symmetry.space_group_name_H-M   'P 1'
#
loop_
_entity.id
_entity.type
_entity.pdbx_description
1 polymer ?
#
loop_
_entity_poly.entity_id
_entity_poly.type
_entity_poly.pdbx_seq_one_letter_code
_entity_poly.pdbx_strand_id
1 'polypeptide(L)'
;MDIIAQEISNTPPVTSAYIATCLILTVAVQLNLISPFQLYFNPSLIANNFQLWRLVTSFCFFGSFNFSFVFNILFAYRYCRMLEETWYSTKTADFIMMFLFCGTLTLIIAFFVNMLFLSHVLTMMLVYVWSRRNPLVRLNIFGIIEVNAPYLPWVFFAFSFLLGNNMMVDLIEDVYPNQVNGFRILRTPEFM
;
A
#
# COMPACT_ATOMS: atom_id res chain seq x y z
N MET A 1 -13.60 23.04 16.03
CA MET A 1 -12.87 21.76 16.25
C MET A 1 -13.82 20.56 16.30
N ASP A 2 -15.13 20.81 16.35
CA ASP A 2 -16.16 19.77 16.52
C ASP A 2 -16.33 18.87 15.30
N ILE A 3 -16.14 19.39 14.09
CA ILE A 3 -16.25 18.61 12.83
C ILE A 3 -15.17 17.51 12.77
N ILE A 4 -13.95 17.83 13.20
CA ILE A 4 -12.83 16.87 13.19
C ILE A 4 -13.02 15.82 14.29
N ALA A 5 -13.42 16.24 15.49
CA ALA A 5 -13.71 15.33 16.59
C ALA A 5 -14.86 14.37 16.25
N GLN A 6 -15.88 14.87 15.54
CA GLN A 6 -17.01 14.07 15.09
C GLN A 6 -16.62 13.10 13.96
N GLU A 7 -15.78 13.50 13.00
CA GLU A 7 -15.22 12.58 12.00
C GLU A 7 -14.33 11.50 12.64
N ILE A 8 -13.49 11.87 13.60
CA ILE A 8 -12.66 10.90 14.33
C ILE A 8 -13.55 9.93 15.13
N SER A 9 -14.62 10.42 15.75
CA SER A 9 -15.59 9.58 16.47
C SER A 9 -16.40 8.67 15.55
N ASN A 10 -16.64 9.09 14.30
CA ASN A 10 -17.38 8.31 13.31
C ASN A 10 -16.47 7.31 12.57
N THR A 11 -15.16 7.52 12.58
CA THR A 11 -14.21 6.64 11.92
C THR A 11 -14.04 5.37 12.76
N PRO A 12 -14.08 4.18 12.13
CA PRO A 12 -13.97 2.96 12.90
C PRO A 12 -12.53 2.80 13.47
N PRO A 13 -12.41 2.18 14.66
CA PRO A 13 -11.24 2.35 15.52
C PRO A 13 -9.96 1.75 14.93
N VAL A 14 -10.04 0.62 14.22
CA VAL A 14 -8.84 -0.05 13.68
C VAL A 14 -8.29 0.72 12.48
N THR A 15 -9.18 1.19 11.60
CA THR A 15 -8.79 2.05 10.46
C THR A 15 -8.16 3.34 10.94
N SER A 16 -8.73 3.99 11.96
CA SER A 16 -8.17 5.22 12.54
C SER A 16 -6.76 5.00 13.11
N ALA A 17 -6.57 3.93 13.89
CA ALA A 17 -5.27 3.59 14.45
C ALA A 17 -4.22 3.30 13.35
N TYR A 18 -4.61 2.58 12.29
CA TYR A 18 -3.73 2.29 11.16
C TYR A 18 -3.30 3.57 10.43
N ILE A 19 -4.23 4.44 10.07
CA ILE A 19 -3.92 5.69 9.37
C ILE A 19 -3.14 6.66 10.24
N ALA A 20 -3.47 6.77 11.53
CA ALA A 20 -2.69 7.57 12.48
C ALA A 20 -1.25 7.07 12.54
N THR A 21 -1.02 5.75 12.60
CA THR A 21 0.32 5.17 12.59
C THR A 21 1.08 5.50 11.31
N CYS A 22 0.42 5.43 10.15
CA CYS A 22 1.02 5.79 8.86
C CYS A 22 1.42 7.28 8.80
N LEU A 23 0.54 8.17 9.27
CA LEU A 23 0.81 9.61 9.33
C LEU A 23 1.94 9.94 10.29
N ILE A 24 1.92 9.38 11.50
CA ILE A 24 2.97 9.57 12.51
C ILE A 24 4.33 9.13 11.96
N LEU A 25 4.41 7.96 11.33
CA LEU A 25 5.65 7.48 10.74
C LEU A 25 6.15 8.38 9.60
N THR A 26 5.24 8.85 8.75
CA THR A 26 5.60 9.76 7.65
C THR A 26 6.14 11.09 8.17
N VAL A 27 5.49 11.66 9.20
CA VAL A 27 5.96 12.88 9.86
C VAL A 27 7.30 12.67 10.56
N ALA A 28 7.50 11.53 11.24
CA ALA A 28 8.76 11.21 11.89
C ALA A 28 9.93 11.12 10.91
N VAL A 29 9.69 10.57 9.71
CA VAL A 29 10.66 10.54 8.62
C VAL A 29 10.93 11.94 8.07
N GLN A 30 9.87 12.75 7.88
CA GLN A 30 10.02 14.12 7.37
C GLN A 30 10.81 15.03 8.32
N LEU A 31 10.68 14.82 9.63
CA LEU A 31 11.46 15.51 10.66
C LEU A 31 12.90 14.99 10.79
N ASN A 32 13.33 14.05 9.94
CA ASN A 32 14.61 13.36 10.00
C ASN A 32 14.90 12.69 11.35
N LEU A 33 13.85 12.33 12.13
CA LEU A 33 14.01 11.58 13.38
C LEU A 33 14.39 10.12 13.10
N ILE A 34 13.94 9.59 11.95
CA ILE A 34 14.15 8.20 11.52
C ILE A 34 14.59 8.23 10.06
N SER A 35 15.68 7.52 9.73
CA SER A 35 16.14 7.38 8.36
C SER A 35 15.23 6.43 7.57
N PRO A 36 14.80 6.76 6.33
CA PRO A 36 14.03 5.87 5.47
C PRO A 36 14.66 4.48 5.30
N PHE A 37 15.99 4.41 5.30
CA PHE A 37 16.75 3.16 5.17
C PHE A 37 16.54 2.18 6.34
N GLN A 38 16.18 2.68 7.52
CA GLN A 38 15.86 1.84 8.68
C GLN A 38 14.44 1.27 8.63
N LEU A 39 13.57 1.84 7.79
CA LEU A 39 12.17 1.45 7.66
C LEU A 39 11.94 0.41 6.57
N TYR A 40 12.86 0.28 5.60
CA TYR A 40 12.75 -0.74 4.56
C TYR A 40 12.84 -2.16 5.13
N PHE A 41 12.02 -3.04 4.56
CA PHE A 41 12.03 -4.45 4.86
C PHE A 41 13.33 -5.07 4.34
N ASN A 42 14.19 -5.52 5.25
CA ASN A 42 15.38 -6.27 4.90
C ASN A 42 15.37 -7.60 5.68
N PRO A 43 15.05 -8.73 5.03
CA PRO A 43 14.85 -10.01 5.69
C PRO A 43 16.12 -10.52 6.38
N SER A 44 17.31 -10.19 5.84
CA SER A 44 18.60 -10.58 6.42
C SER A 44 18.87 -9.95 7.79
N LEU A 45 18.47 -8.69 7.98
CA LEU A 45 18.62 -7.97 9.25
C LEU A 45 17.56 -8.38 10.27
N ILE A 46 16.37 -8.75 9.82
CA ILE A 46 15.28 -9.21 10.70
C ILE A 46 15.63 -10.58 11.30
N ALA A 47 16.13 -11.50 10.47
CA ALA A 47 16.51 -12.84 10.91
C ALA A 47 17.74 -12.84 11.85
N ASN A 48 18.73 -11.98 11.58
CA ASN A 48 19.97 -11.96 12.36
C ASN A 48 19.92 -11.06 13.60
N ASN A 49 19.16 -9.95 13.59
CA ASN A 49 19.17 -8.95 14.67
C ASN A 49 17.82 -8.77 15.38
N PHE A 50 16.82 -9.64 15.13
CA PHE A 50 15.50 -9.61 15.79
C PHE A 50 14.79 -8.23 15.78
N GLN A 51 14.95 -7.47 14.70
CA GLN A 51 14.33 -6.14 14.57
C GLN A 51 12.84 -6.23 14.18
N LEU A 52 11.99 -6.69 15.10
CA LEU A 52 10.56 -6.93 14.87
C LEU A 52 9.77 -5.65 14.51
N TRP A 53 10.21 -4.49 14.98
CA TRP A 53 9.57 -3.21 14.66
C TRP A 53 9.55 -2.93 13.16
N ARG A 54 10.56 -3.41 12.41
CA ARG A 54 10.63 -3.25 10.94
C ARG A 54 9.44 -3.88 10.23
N LEU A 55 8.89 -4.97 10.77
CA LEU A 55 7.72 -5.62 10.19
C LEU A 55 6.53 -4.66 10.16
N VAL A 56 6.24 -4.03 11.30
CA VAL A 56 5.10 -3.11 11.43
C VAL A 56 5.36 -1.81 10.68
N THR A 57 6.56 -1.24 10.78
CA THR A 57 6.87 0.04 10.15
C THR A 57 6.92 -0.07 8.62
N SER A 58 7.35 -1.22 8.06
CA SER A 58 7.36 -1.46 6.61
C SER A 58 5.95 -1.46 6.00
N PHE A 59 4.93 -1.88 6.76
CA PHE A 59 3.54 -1.85 6.32
C PHE A 59 2.91 -0.45 6.35
N CYS A 60 3.40 0.41 7.23
CA CYS A 60 2.84 1.74 7.45
C CYS A 60 3.59 2.84 6.69
N PHE A 61 4.76 2.53 6.12
CA PHE A 61 5.56 3.48 5.36
C PHE A 61 5.20 3.44 3.86
N PHE A 62 4.60 4.51 3.36
CA PHE A 62 4.20 4.68 1.95
C PHE A 62 5.22 5.49 1.12
N GLY A 63 6.42 5.72 1.65
CA GLY A 63 7.46 6.51 0.99
C GLY A 63 7.48 7.99 1.42
N SER A 64 8.22 8.79 0.67
CA SER A 64 8.36 10.23 0.90
C SER A 64 7.04 10.96 0.73
N PHE A 65 6.90 12.11 1.42
CA PHE A 65 5.72 12.97 1.29
C PHE A 65 5.64 13.56 -0.13
N ASN A 66 4.84 12.93 -0.98
CA ASN A 66 4.63 13.34 -2.36
C ASN A 66 3.15 13.16 -2.76
N PHE A 67 2.74 13.66 -3.93
CA PHE A 67 1.36 13.53 -4.39
C PHE A 67 0.89 12.05 -4.39
N SER A 68 1.73 11.13 -4.87
CA SER A 68 1.46 9.69 -4.85
C SER A 68 1.21 9.14 -3.44
N PHE A 69 1.90 9.64 -2.41
CA PHE A 69 1.66 9.24 -1.02
C PHE A 69 0.24 9.59 -0.57
N VAL A 70 -0.22 10.80 -0.87
CA VAL A 70 -1.56 11.30 -0.48
C VAL A 70 -2.66 10.42 -1.08
N PHE A 71 -2.53 10.02 -2.35
CA PHE A 71 -3.50 9.09 -2.95
C PHE A 71 -3.45 7.71 -2.29
N ASN A 72 -2.26 7.15 -2.10
CA ASN A 72 -2.13 5.82 -1.49
C ASN A 72 -2.76 5.76 -0.10
N ILE A 73 -2.51 6.77 0.75
CA ILE A 73 -3.10 6.81 2.10
C ILE A 73 -4.60 7.09 2.07
N LEU A 74 -5.09 7.93 1.15
CA LEU A 74 -6.53 8.19 0.95
C LEU A 74 -7.26 6.91 0.53
N PHE A 75 -6.67 6.15 -0.39
CA PHE A 75 -7.24 4.88 -0.84
C PHE A 75 -7.21 3.85 0.28
N ALA A 76 -6.06 3.68 0.97
CA ALA A 76 -5.97 2.80 2.12
C ALA A 76 -7.04 3.14 3.19
N TYR A 77 -7.20 4.42 3.54
CA TYR A 77 -8.23 4.88 4.46
C TYR A 77 -9.65 4.51 3.99
N ARG A 78 -10.00 4.84 2.74
CA ARG A 78 -11.35 4.61 2.20
C ARG A 78 -11.72 3.12 2.22
N TYR A 79 -10.83 2.24 1.77
CA TYR A 79 -11.13 0.81 1.69
C TYR A 79 -11.08 0.11 3.04
N CYS A 80 -10.14 0.49 3.93
CA CYS A 80 -10.14 0.01 5.31
C CYS A 80 -11.44 0.39 6.02
N ARG A 81 -11.85 1.65 5.92
CA ARG A 81 -13.10 2.14 6.52
C ARG A 81 -14.31 1.39 5.99
N MET A 82 -14.42 1.24 4.67
CA MET A 82 -15.54 0.50 4.07
C MET A 82 -15.56 -0.99 4.47
N LEU A 83 -14.40 -1.64 4.58
CA LEU A 83 -14.32 -3.02 5.07
C LEU A 83 -14.79 -3.13 6.53
N GLU A 84 -14.31 -2.24 7.39
CA GLU A 84 -14.60 -2.25 8.83
C GLU A 84 -16.08 -1.92 9.11
N GLU A 85 -16.64 -0.90 8.44
CA GLU A 85 -18.05 -0.49 8.59
C GLU A 85 -19.06 -1.45 7.94
N THR A 86 -18.75 -2.05 6.79
CA THR A 86 -19.76 -2.84 6.07
C THR A 86 -19.91 -4.25 6.65
N TRP A 87 -18.80 -4.86 7.06
CA TRP A 87 -18.77 -6.29 7.37
C TRP A 87 -18.43 -6.60 8.84
N TYR A 88 -17.72 -5.69 9.50
CA TYR A 88 -17.12 -5.97 10.80
C TYR A 88 -17.60 -5.04 11.92
N SER A 89 -18.61 -4.19 11.68
CA SER A 89 -19.19 -3.30 12.69
C SER A 89 -19.61 -4.02 13.98
N THR A 90 -20.00 -5.30 13.90
CA THR A 90 -20.40 -6.09 15.07
C THR A 90 -19.27 -6.99 15.62
N LYS A 91 -18.18 -7.19 14.87
CA LYS A 91 -17.07 -8.10 15.21
C LYS A 91 -15.72 -7.56 14.75
N THR A 92 -15.18 -6.59 15.48
CA THR A 92 -13.85 -6.00 15.22
C THR A 92 -12.72 -7.03 15.27
N ALA A 93 -12.87 -8.10 16.06
CA ALA A 93 -11.90 -9.20 16.14
C ALA A 93 -11.70 -9.90 14.79
N ASP A 94 -12.76 -10.15 14.03
CA ASP A 94 -12.66 -10.82 12.74
C ASP A 94 -11.97 -9.93 11.68
N PHE A 95 -12.10 -8.60 11.81
CA PHE A 95 -11.37 -7.64 10.97
C PHE A 95 -9.87 -7.65 11.28
N ILE A 96 -9.50 -7.63 12.56
CA ILE A 96 -8.10 -7.70 12.99
C ILE A 96 -7.46 -9.00 12.50
N MET A 97 -8.17 -10.13 12.62
CA MET A 97 -7.69 -11.42 12.11
C MET A 97 -7.49 -11.42 10.59
N MET A 98 -8.42 -10.82 9.83
CA MET A 98 -8.26 -10.65 8.40
C MET A 98 -7.03 -9.77 8.07
N PHE A 99 -6.86 -8.66 8.78
CA PHE A 99 -5.73 -7.76 8.58
C PHE A 99 -4.39 -8.44 8.89
N LEU A 100 -4.31 -9.19 9.99
CA LEU A 100 -3.15 -10.00 10.35
C LEU A 100 -2.87 -11.08 9.30
N PHE A 101 -3.90 -11.77 8.80
CA PHE A 101 -3.75 -12.76 7.74
C PHE A 101 -3.22 -12.16 6.42
N CYS A 102 -3.74 -11.00 6.00
CA CYS A 102 -3.20 -10.27 4.85
C CYS A 102 -1.75 -9.83 5.09
N GLY A 103 -1.43 -9.36 6.29
CA GLY A 103 -0.07 -8.99 6.70
C GLY A 103 0.89 -10.17 6.65
N THR A 104 0.55 -11.31 7.25
CA THR A 104 1.41 -12.51 7.24
C THR A 104 1.62 -13.07 5.84
N LEU A 105 0.57 -13.11 5.02
CA LEU A 105 0.68 -13.57 3.63
C LEU A 105 1.58 -12.64 2.81
N THR A 106 1.47 -11.32 3.01
CA THR A 106 2.36 -10.34 2.37
C THR A 106 3.81 -10.48 2.85
N LEU A 107 4.04 -10.76 4.14
CA LEU A 107 5.38 -11.02 4.68
C LEU A 107 6.02 -12.26 4.06
N ILE A 108 5.26 -13.35 3.92
CA ILE A 108 5.75 -14.58 3.29
C ILE A 108 6.16 -14.29 1.85
N ILE A 109 5.30 -13.63 1.08
CA ILE A 109 5.61 -13.26 -0.31
C ILE A 109 6.83 -12.32 -0.37
N ALA A 110 6.91 -11.33 0.51
CA ALA A 110 8.02 -10.38 0.56
C ALA A 110 9.36 -11.08 0.85
N PHE A 111 9.36 -12.14 1.67
CA PHE A 111 10.56 -12.94 1.93
C PHE A 111 11.08 -13.66 0.69
N PHE A 112 10.18 -14.19 -0.15
CA PHE A 112 10.58 -14.87 -1.39
C PHE A 112 10.99 -13.91 -2.51
N VAL A 113 10.30 -12.77 -2.63
CA VAL A 113 10.45 -11.83 -3.75
C VAL A 113 11.42 -10.68 -3.43
N ASN A 114 11.94 -10.59 -2.20
CA ASN A 114 12.79 -9.48 -1.72
C ASN A 114 12.20 -8.08 -2.01
N MET A 115 10.88 -7.96 -1.84
CA MET A 115 10.17 -6.70 -2.07
C MET A 115 10.43 -5.71 -0.94
N LEU A 116 10.86 -4.50 -1.29
CA LEU A 116 11.18 -3.43 -0.33
C LEU A 116 9.95 -2.67 0.18
N PHE A 117 8.86 -2.65 -0.60
CA PHE A 117 7.68 -1.82 -0.35
C PHE A 117 6.44 -2.67 -0.03
N LEU A 118 6.18 -2.93 1.26
CA LEU A 118 5.07 -3.79 1.70
C LEU A 118 3.72 -3.07 1.78
N SER A 119 3.73 -1.75 1.99
CA SER A 119 2.52 -0.91 2.14
C SER A 119 1.62 -0.90 0.90
N HIS A 120 2.20 -0.82 -0.30
CA HIS A 120 1.44 -0.87 -1.56
C HIS A 120 0.78 -2.24 -1.77
N VAL A 121 1.48 -3.33 -1.46
CA VAL A 121 0.95 -4.70 -1.58
C VAL A 121 -0.21 -4.91 -0.63
N LEU A 122 -0.08 -4.46 0.62
CA LEU A 122 -1.15 -4.53 1.62
C LEU A 122 -2.39 -3.74 1.16
N THR A 123 -2.20 -2.53 0.65
CA THR A 123 -3.30 -1.70 0.14
C THR A 123 -4.01 -2.38 -1.03
N MET A 124 -3.25 -2.95 -1.98
CA MET A 124 -3.81 -3.72 -3.09
C MET A 124 -4.57 -4.96 -2.63
N MET A 125 -4.08 -5.68 -1.62
CA MET A 125 -4.81 -6.81 -1.03
C MET A 125 -6.12 -6.39 -0.37
N LEU A 126 -6.12 -5.29 0.39
CA LEU A 126 -7.33 -4.77 1.04
C LEU A 126 -8.38 -4.33 -0.01
N VAL A 127 -7.94 -3.62 -1.04
CA VAL A 127 -8.79 -3.27 -2.20
C VAL A 127 -9.34 -4.53 -2.84
N TYR A 128 -8.50 -5.54 -3.08
CA TYR A 128 -8.91 -6.79 -3.70
C TYR A 128 -9.97 -7.52 -2.88
N VAL A 129 -9.76 -7.68 -1.57
CA VAL A 129 -10.72 -8.33 -0.67
C VAL A 129 -12.05 -7.57 -0.67
N TRP A 130 -12.00 -6.24 -0.57
CA TRP A 130 -13.20 -5.41 -0.63
C TRP A 130 -13.93 -5.56 -1.96
N SER A 131 -13.18 -5.56 -3.07
CA SER A 131 -13.70 -5.64 -4.45
C SER A 131 -14.40 -6.97 -4.71
N ARG A 132 -13.83 -8.07 -4.22
CA ARG A 132 -14.41 -9.42 -4.36
C ARG A 132 -15.64 -9.61 -3.50
N ARG A 133 -15.73 -8.95 -2.35
CA ARG A 133 -16.90 -9.02 -1.46
C ARG A 133 -18.06 -8.14 -1.92
N ASN A 134 -17.79 -7.08 -2.69
CA ASN A 134 -18.81 -6.14 -3.14
C ASN A 134 -18.90 -6.04 -4.68
N PRO A 135 -19.05 -7.15 -5.43
CA PRO A 135 -18.93 -7.14 -6.89
C PRO A 135 -20.01 -6.30 -7.60
N LEU A 136 -21.15 -6.07 -6.94
CA LEU A 136 -22.30 -5.33 -7.47
C LEU A 136 -22.21 -3.82 -7.22
N VAL A 137 -21.26 -3.36 -6.39
CA VAL A 137 -21.12 -1.94 -6.06
C VAL A 137 -20.40 -1.22 -7.20
N ARG A 138 -21.00 -0.12 -7.66
CA ARG A 138 -20.39 0.81 -8.62
C ARG A 138 -19.75 1.95 -7.86
N LEU A 139 -18.46 2.18 -8.08
CA LEU A 139 -17.75 3.33 -7.52
C LEU A 139 -17.59 4.40 -8.59
N ASN A 140 -17.86 5.64 -8.20
CA ASN A 140 -17.51 6.79 -9.00
C ASN A 140 -16.10 7.28 -8.61
N ILE A 141 -15.18 7.19 -9.55
CA ILE A 141 -13.79 7.62 -9.40
C ILE A 141 -13.70 9.07 -9.89
N PHE A 142 -13.41 9.97 -8.95
CA PHE A 142 -13.31 11.42 -9.15
C PHE A 142 -14.55 12.10 -9.75
N GLY A 143 -15.71 11.46 -9.77
CA GLY A 143 -16.93 12.01 -10.38
C GLY A 143 -17.02 11.79 -11.89
N ILE A 144 -16.00 11.22 -12.51
CA ILE A 144 -15.81 11.17 -13.97
C ILE A 144 -16.00 9.76 -14.51
N ILE A 145 -15.55 8.74 -13.77
CA ILE A 145 -15.52 7.36 -14.24
C ILE A 145 -16.28 6.47 -13.27
N GLU A 146 -17.35 5.82 -13.75
CA GLU A 146 -18.05 4.78 -13.00
C GLU A 146 -17.40 3.42 -13.27
N VAL A 147 -16.92 2.77 -12.21
CA VAL A 147 -16.22 1.48 -12.29
C VAL A 147 -16.85 0.50 -11.32
N ASN A 148 -17.09 -0.74 -11.78
CA ASN A 148 -17.52 -1.81 -10.87
C ASN A 148 -16.38 -2.19 -9.94
N ALA A 149 -16.71 -2.49 -8.68
CA ALA A 149 -15.75 -2.88 -7.66
C ALA A 149 -14.68 -3.89 -8.12
N PRO A 150 -14.98 -4.97 -8.88
CA PRO A 150 -13.95 -5.94 -9.30
C PRO A 150 -12.83 -5.36 -10.16
N TYR A 151 -13.06 -4.25 -10.86
CA TYR A 151 -12.06 -3.61 -11.72
C TYR A 151 -11.17 -2.61 -10.98
N LEU A 152 -11.44 -2.32 -9.70
CA LEU A 152 -10.66 -1.34 -8.93
C LEU A 152 -9.17 -1.65 -8.84
N PRO A 153 -8.71 -2.90 -8.61
CA PRO A 153 -7.28 -3.21 -8.60
C PRO A 153 -6.59 -2.79 -9.91
N TRP A 154 -7.28 -2.94 -11.05
CA TRP A 154 -6.77 -2.52 -12.35
C TRP A 154 -6.71 -1.00 -12.49
N VAL A 155 -7.69 -0.29 -11.94
CA VAL A 155 -7.66 1.18 -11.91
C VAL A 155 -6.53 1.68 -11.03
N PHE A 156 -6.31 1.08 -9.85
CA PHE A 156 -5.17 1.42 -8.99
C PHE A 156 -3.84 1.18 -9.68
N PHE A 157 -3.76 0.09 -10.43
CA PHE A 157 -2.59 -0.25 -11.22
C PHE A 157 -2.35 0.81 -12.32
N ALA A 158 -3.38 1.19 -13.07
CA ALA A 158 -3.28 2.24 -14.09
C ALA A 158 -2.93 3.62 -13.48
N PHE A 159 -3.49 3.94 -12.32
CA PHE A 159 -3.21 5.20 -11.61
C PHE A 159 -1.78 5.24 -11.09
N SER A 160 -1.27 4.12 -10.56
CA SER A 160 0.12 3.99 -10.13
C SER A 160 1.10 4.12 -11.30
N PHE A 161 0.72 3.64 -12.49
CA PHE A 161 1.48 3.82 -13.72
C PHE A 161 1.51 5.29 -14.18
N LEU A 162 0.36 5.97 -14.20
CA LEU A 162 0.25 7.39 -14.57
C LEU A 162 1.00 8.32 -13.61
N LEU A 163 1.01 7.98 -12.33
CA LEU A 163 1.75 8.72 -11.30
C LEU A 163 3.27 8.46 -11.32
N GLY A 164 3.76 7.66 -12.28
CA GLY A 164 5.19 7.45 -12.50
C GLY A 164 5.88 6.65 -11.39
N ASN A 165 5.17 5.73 -10.72
CA ASN A 165 5.82 4.90 -9.71
C ASN A 165 6.75 3.89 -10.41
N ASN A 166 8.06 4.03 -10.19
CA ASN A 166 9.17 3.35 -10.88
C ASN A 166 9.14 1.81 -10.88
N MET A 167 8.21 1.17 -10.16
CA MET A 167 8.18 -0.29 -10.02
C MET A 167 7.99 -1.03 -11.36
N MET A 168 7.32 -0.45 -12.35
CA MET A 168 7.15 -1.09 -13.66
C MET A 168 8.09 -0.57 -14.75
N VAL A 169 8.67 0.62 -14.62
CA VAL A 169 9.71 1.05 -15.56
C VAL A 169 10.91 0.13 -15.40
N ASP A 170 11.30 -0.21 -14.17
CA ASP A 170 12.30 -1.25 -13.90
C ASP A 170 11.87 -2.63 -14.42
N LEU A 171 10.64 -3.10 -14.13
CA LEU A 171 10.20 -4.43 -14.61
C LEU A 171 10.07 -4.53 -16.13
N ILE A 172 9.62 -3.48 -16.81
CA ILE A 172 9.56 -3.46 -18.29
C ILE A 172 10.99 -3.30 -18.84
N GLU A 173 11.84 -2.50 -18.22
CA GLU A 173 13.23 -2.33 -18.69
C GLU A 173 14.11 -3.57 -18.44
N ASP A 174 13.84 -4.38 -17.41
CA ASP A 174 14.55 -5.64 -17.11
C ASP A 174 13.95 -6.88 -17.79
N VAL A 175 12.62 -7.00 -17.89
CA VAL A 175 11.96 -8.20 -18.46
C VAL A 175 11.83 -8.13 -19.97
N TYR A 176 11.58 -6.95 -20.54
CA TYR A 176 11.39 -6.77 -21.98
C TYR A 176 12.64 -7.06 -22.83
N PRO A 177 13.91 -6.80 -22.41
CA PRO A 177 15.08 -7.17 -23.22
C PRO A 177 15.41 -8.67 -23.21
N ASN A 178 14.81 -9.47 -22.32
CA ASN A 178 15.06 -10.91 -22.21
C ASN A 178 14.05 -11.76 -23.04
N GLN A 179 13.15 -11.11 -23.78
CA GLN A 179 12.31 -11.77 -24.77
C GLN A 179 13.02 -11.79 -26.13
N VAL A 180 12.74 -12.81 -26.96
CA VAL A 180 13.42 -13.07 -28.25
C VAL A 180 13.32 -11.88 -29.24
N ASN A 181 12.41 -10.93 -29.02
CA ASN A 181 12.23 -9.69 -29.79
C ASN A 181 12.31 -8.40 -28.94
N GLY A 182 12.95 -8.45 -27.78
CA GLY A 182 13.09 -7.31 -26.87
C GLY A 182 14.04 -6.22 -27.38
N PHE A 183 13.60 -4.96 -27.40
CA PHE A 183 14.48 -3.82 -27.74
C PHE A 183 14.77 -3.00 -26.47
N ARG A 184 16.06 -2.75 -26.18
CA ARG A 184 16.47 -1.84 -25.10
C ARG A 184 16.26 -0.40 -25.55
N ILE A 185 15.40 0.34 -24.84
CA ILE A 185 15.07 1.74 -25.16
C ILE A 185 16.21 2.68 -24.72
N LEU A 186 16.92 2.35 -23.64
CA LEU A 186 18.05 3.14 -23.14
C LEU A 186 19.36 2.35 -23.32
N ARG A 187 20.21 2.82 -24.25
CA ARG A 187 21.63 2.44 -24.30
C ARG A 187 22.38 3.34 -23.33
N THR A 188 22.90 2.79 -22.25
CA THR A 188 24.00 3.43 -21.53
C THR A 188 25.19 3.54 -22.49
N PRO A 189 25.74 4.75 -22.73
CA PRO A 189 26.97 4.86 -23.50
C PRO A 189 28.12 4.28 -22.67
N GLU A 190 28.82 3.31 -23.24
CA GLU A 190 30.08 2.79 -22.69
C GLU A 190 31.14 3.88 -22.78
N PHE A 191 31.20 4.74 -21.77
CA PHE A 191 32.38 5.54 -21.50
C PHE A 191 32.88 5.19 -20.09
N MET A 192 33.86 4.27 -20.11
CA MET A 192 34.89 3.96 -19.12
C MET A 192 34.48 3.30 -17.80
#